data_AF-A0A414R9F4-F1
#
_entry.id   AF-A0A414R9F4-F1
#
_cell.length_a   1.000
_cell.length_b   1.000
_cell.length_c   1.000
_cell.angle_alpha   90.00
_cell.angle_beta   90.00
_cell.angle_gamma   90.00
#
_symmetry.space_group_name_H-M   'P 1'
#
loop_
_entity.id
_entity.type
_entity.pdbx_description
1 polymer ?
#
loop_
_entity_poly.entity_id
_entity_poly.type
_entity_poly.pdbx_seq_one_letter_code
_entity_poly.pdbx_strand_id
1 'polypeptide(L)'
;MFKVVREHPKVFWAVIIIIIVVSILSVYEKQKYKANPYEKQIGNPPRENKVFDDNFYYEKLTDNEKKAYEKIKDAIVNFKGGELTFDSPLNGKEYSRVTQALYCGEDDLFYAIVNVPMTENNQSVSSVTKNITDIKEQTIVKCIILLYPAEGINEQGDIDDQGYVKNLEDLKNPLATMNEDKKSTVLKMQQASEEILNKVVSDMPKEYGKKQAIDYFLDWMDKNLILDSDTMENTDKLSNMTEVFEKNYFEGCTSCVVEGKAVATGYSKVLTRLCNKAGISAHMTIGSWKYSGSYTLVNVDFEGKQVYIDASGCKKDDLWNQRYISDTLMARNMTISDLFNDEK
;
A
#
# COMPACT_ATOMS: atom_id res chain seq x y z
N MET A 1 -20.54 -21.05 33.74
CA MET A 1 -21.03 -19.71 34.10
C MET A 1 -21.63 -19.62 35.52
N PHE A 2 -22.35 -20.64 36.02
CA PHE A 2 -23.02 -20.59 37.33
C PHE A 2 -22.15 -20.76 38.60
N LYS A 3 -20.92 -21.29 38.51
CA LYS A 3 -20.07 -21.53 39.69
C LYS A 3 -19.38 -20.25 40.19
N VAL A 4 -18.80 -19.47 39.27
CA VAL A 4 -18.12 -18.18 39.57
C VAL A 4 -19.09 -17.12 40.11
N VAL A 5 -20.32 -17.05 39.57
CA VAL A 5 -21.35 -16.10 40.04
C VAL A 5 -21.80 -16.42 41.48
N ARG A 6 -21.81 -17.71 41.84
CA ARG A 6 -22.24 -18.19 43.16
C ARG A 6 -21.13 -18.09 44.21
N GLU A 7 -19.87 -18.30 43.81
CA GLU A 7 -18.70 -18.24 44.70
C GLU A 7 -18.14 -16.82 44.88
N HIS A 8 -18.28 -15.93 43.87
CA HIS A 8 -17.73 -14.57 43.90
C HIS A 8 -18.70 -13.50 43.37
N PRO A 9 -19.89 -13.31 44.01
CA PRO A 9 -20.91 -12.38 43.53
C PRO A 9 -20.45 -10.92 43.47
N LYS A 10 -19.59 -10.48 44.42
CA LYS A 10 -19.02 -9.12 44.42
C LYS A 10 -18.10 -8.88 43.21
N VAL A 11 -17.31 -9.88 42.83
CA VAL A 11 -16.40 -9.79 41.67
C VAL A 11 -17.22 -9.73 40.38
N PHE A 12 -18.28 -10.55 40.28
CA PHE A 12 -19.18 -10.53 39.14
C PHE A 12 -19.86 -9.17 38.95
N TRP A 13 -20.40 -8.58 40.03
CA TRP A 13 -20.99 -7.23 39.96
C TRP A 13 -19.96 -6.15 39.65
N ALA A 14 -18.74 -6.24 40.17
CA ALA A 14 -17.66 -5.32 39.82
C ALA A 14 -17.33 -5.38 38.31
N VAL A 15 -17.27 -6.58 37.73
CA VAL A 15 -17.06 -6.77 36.29
C VAL A 15 -18.20 -6.16 35.47
N ILE A 16 -19.46 -6.38 35.85
CA ILE A 16 -20.61 -5.75 35.18
C ILE A 16 -20.54 -4.23 35.23
N ILE A 17 -20.24 -3.66 36.41
CA ILE A 17 -20.11 -2.21 36.58
C ILE A 17 -18.99 -1.67 35.69
N ILE A 18 -17.84 -2.35 35.63
CA ILE A 18 -16.73 -1.97 34.75
C ILE A 18 -17.17 -1.99 33.29
N ILE A 19 -17.87 -3.04 32.83
CA ILE A 19 -18.38 -3.12 31.45
C ILE A 19 -19.33 -1.97 31.15
N ILE A 20 -20.25 -1.63 32.07
CA ILE A 20 -21.18 -0.52 31.92
C ILE A 20 -20.43 0.81 31.84
N VAL A 21 -19.48 1.05 32.74
CA VAL A 21 -18.67 2.29 32.75
C VAL A 21 -17.87 2.43 31.46
N VAL A 22 -17.20 1.36 31.00
CA VAL A 22 -16.45 1.35 29.73
C VAL A 22 -17.38 1.61 28.55
N SER A 23 -18.59 1.04 28.56
CA SER A 23 -19.59 1.28 27.51
C SER A 23 -20.07 2.74 27.49
N ILE A 24 -20.35 3.33 28.65
CA ILE A 24 -20.76 4.74 28.77
C ILE A 24 -19.63 5.66 28.30
N LEU A 25 -18.38 5.40 28.72
CA LEU A 25 -17.22 6.16 28.28
C LEU A 25 -17.01 6.07 26.77
N SER A 26 -17.16 4.89 26.18
CA SER A 26 -17.05 4.68 24.74
C SER A 26 -18.12 5.47 23.97
N VAL A 27 -19.36 5.49 24.46
CA VAL A 27 -20.45 6.29 23.88
C VAL A 27 -20.17 7.79 24.02
N TYR A 28 -19.69 8.23 25.19
CA TYR A 28 -19.35 9.63 25.43
C TYR A 28 -18.22 10.11 24.51
N GLU A 29 -17.13 9.34 24.37
CA GLU A 29 -16.05 9.66 23.44
C GLU A 29 -16.57 9.74 22.00
N LYS A 30 -17.37 8.76 21.56
CA LYS A 30 -17.98 8.76 20.23
C LYS A 30 -18.82 10.02 19.99
N GLN A 31 -19.63 10.43 20.97
CA GLN A 31 -20.43 11.65 20.87
C GLN A 31 -19.54 12.90 20.79
N LYS A 32 -18.46 12.97 21.58
CA LYS A 32 -17.50 14.08 21.54
C LYS A 32 -16.86 14.24 20.16
N TYR A 33 -16.40 13.15 19.55
CA TYR A 33 -15.81 13.20 18.20
C TYR A 33 -16.83 13.55 17.13
N LYS A 34 -18.06 13.04 17.21
CA LYS A 34 -19.15 13.43 16.29
C LYS A 34 -19.55 14.90 16.42
N ALA A 35 -19.53 15.44 17.65
CA ALA A 35 -19.89 16.82 17.90
C ALA A 35 -18.85 17.81 17.36
N ASN A 36 -17.57 17.42 17.36
CA ASN A 36 -16.49 18.23 16.79
C ASN A 36 -15.57 17.38 15.89
N PRO A 37 -15.99 17.04 14.66
CA PRO A 37 -15.21 16.25 13.72
C PRO A 37 -13.83 16.84 13.51
N TYR A 38 -12.81 15.97 13.39
CA TYR A 38 -11.44 16.41 13.18
C TYR A 38 -11.29 17.23 11.88
N GLU A 39 -12.10 16.92 10.87
CA GLU A 39 -12.20 17.67 9.61
C GLU A 39 -12.46 19.17 9.81
N LYS A 40 -13.20 19.54 10.86
CA LYS A 40 -13.50 20.95 11.20
C LYS A 40 -12.42 21.64 12.01
N GLN A 41 -11.43 20.87 12.50
CA GLN A 41 -10.32 21.35 13.31
C GLN A 41 -9.05 21.58 12.46
N ILE A 42 -9.04 21.08 11.23
CA ILE A 42 -7.93 21.23 10.29
C ILE A 42 -8.06 22.57 9.57
N GLY A 43 -6.97 23.35 9.57
CA GLY A 43 -6.88 24.60 8.83
C GLY A 43 -6.77 24.39 7.31
N ASN A 44 -6.68 25.48 6.57
CA ASN A 44 -6.46 25.44 5.12
C ASN A 44 -5.19 26.22 4.76
N PRO A 45 -4.00 25.74 5.18
CA PRO A 45 -2.74 26.42 4.91
C PRO A 45 -2.48 26.49 3.40
N PRO A 46 -1.64 27.44 2.95
CA PRO A 46 -1.26 27.52 1.55
C PRO A 46 -0.54 26.24 1.09
N ARG A 47 -0.69 25.92 -0.20
CA ARG A 47 0.11 24.92 -0.89
C ARG A 47 1.48 25.50 -1.26
N GLU A 48 2.42 24.63 -1.54
CA GLU A 48 3.74 25.02 -2.02
C GLU A 48 3.72 25.15 -3.56
N ASN A 49 4.52 26.05 -4.10
CA ASN A 49 4.58 26.26 -5.55
C ASN A 49 5.64 25.35 -6.21
N LYS A 50 5.54 24.05 -5.96
CA LYS A 50 6.43 23.01 -6.52
C LYS A 50 5.70 21.67 -6.56
N VAL A 51 6.20 20.75 -7.37
CA VAL A 51 5.84 19.33 -7.28
C VAL A 51 6.72 18.68 -6.20
N PHE A 52 6.18 17.70 -5.49
CA PHE A 52 6.91 16.87 -4.53
C PHE A 52 7.18 15.48 -5.08
N ASP A 53 8.38 14.98 -4.80
CA ASP A 53 8.73 13.60 -5.05
C ASP A 53 8.34 12.73 -3.84
N ASP A 54 7.68 11.59 -4.05
CA ASP A 54 7.34 10.66 -2.96
C ASP A 54 8.49 9.69 -2.69
N ASN A 55 9.45 10.17 -1.90
CA ASN A 55 10.64 9.42 -1.48
C ASN A 55 10.56 8.98 -0.01
N PHE A 56 9.40 9.07 0.65
CA PHE A 56 9.29 8.88 2.10
C PHE A 56 9.86 7.54 2.59
N TYR A 57 9.54 6.44 1.90
CA TYR A 57 10.05 5.11 2.24
C TYR A 57 11.47 4.88 1.72
N TYR A 58 11.82 5.47 0.57
CA TYR A 58 13.17 5.38 0.01
C TYR A 58 14.22 6.01 0.92
N GLU A 59 13.93 7.17 1.51
CA GLU A 59 14.86 7.87 2.39
C GLU A 59 15.22 7.08 3.64
N LYS A 60 14.33 6.18 4.08
CA LYS A 60 14.50 5.30 5.24
C LYS A 60 15.31 4.03 4.95
N LEU A 61 15.64 3.78 3.67
CA LEU A 61 16.48 2.65 3.28
C LEU A 61 17.94 2.93 3.63
N THR A 62 18.64 1.89 4.08
CA THR A 62 20.10 1.87 4.20
C THR A 62 20.78 1.92 2.82
N ASP A 63 22.08 2.18 2.78
CA ASP A 63 22.82 2.23 1.50
C ASP A 63 22.76 0.91 0.71
N ASN A 64 22.75 -0.22 1.41
CA ASN A 64 22.62 -1.54 0.77
C ASN A 64 21.23 -1.70 0.12
N GLU A 65 20.19 -1.32 0.84
CA GLU A 65 18.82 -1.39 0.36
C GLU A 65 18.54 -0.41 -0.78
N LYS A 66 19.12 0.79 -0.74
CA LYS A 66 19.05 1.75 -1.85
C LYS A 66 19.67 1.17 -3.12
N LYS A 67 20.82 0.49 -3.04
CA LYS A 67 21.41 -0.20 -4.20
C LYS A 67 20.47 -1.26 -4.77
N ALA A 68 19.86 -2.08 -3.91
CA ALA A 68 18.89 -3.09 -4.35
C ALA A 68 17.64 -2.44 -4.98
N TYR A 69 17.10 -1.38 -4.35
CA TYR A 69 15.99 -0.58 -4.87
C TYR A 69 16.28 -0.04 -6.27
N GLU A 70 17.39 0.66 -6.45
CA GLU A 70 17.74 1.28 -7.74
C GLU A 70 17.96 0.21 -8.81
N LYS A 71 18.57 -0.93 -8.44
CA LYS A 71 18.79 -2.05 -9.37
C LYS A 71 17.47 -2.67 -9.84
N ILE A 72 16.51 -2.86 -8.94
CA ILE A 72 15.17 -3.35 -9.30
C ILE A 72 14.42 -2.31 -10.14
N LYS A 73 14.43 -1.05 -9.72
CA LYS A 73 13.80 0.06 -10.45
C LYS A 73 14.35 0.14 -11.88
N ASP A 74 15.67 0.16 -12.06
CA ASP A 74 16.32 0.19 -13.38
C ASP A 74 15.89 -0.99 -14.26
N ALA A 75 15.80 -2.20 -13.68
CA ALA A 75 15.32 -3.36 -14.42
C ALA A 75 13.87 -3.18 -14.90
N ILE A 76 12.97 -2.72 -14.02
CA ILE A 76 11.56 -2.53 -14.36
C ILE A 76 11.38 -1.46 -15.43
N VAL A 77 11.98 -0.28 -15.28
CA VAL A 77 11.83 0.84 -16.24
C VAL A 77 12.38 0.51 -17.63
N ASN A 78 13.38 -0.39 -17.69
CA ASN A 78 13.94 -0.89 -18.93
C ASN A 78 13.27 -2.17 -19.44
N PHE A 79 12.12 -2.57 -18.87
CA PHE A 79 11.38 -3.79 -19.22
C PHE A 79 12.23 -5.07 -19.17
N LYS A 80 13.13 -5.17 -18.20
CA LYS A 80 13.96 -6.35 -17.93
C LYS A 80 13.32 -7.17 -16.80
N GLY A 81 12.48 -8.13 -17.17
CA GLY A 81 11.87 -9.09 -16.24
C GLY A 81 12.75 -10.30 -15.96
N GLY A 82 12.25 -11.21 -15.13
CA GLY A 82 12.94 -12.47 -14.79
C GLY A 82 13.88 -12.35 -13.59
N GLU A 83 14.93 -13.16 -13.58
CA GLU A 83 15.89 -13.22 -12.47
C GLU A 83 16.74 -11.95 -12.37
N LEU A 84 16.80 -11.38 -11.17
CA LEU A 84 17.70 -10.28 -10.82
C LEU A 84 18.53 -10.65 -9.59
N THR A 85 19.85 -10.62 -9.72
CA THR A 85 20.79 -10.86 -8.61
C THR A 85 21.19 -9.54 -7.94
N PHE A 86 21.21 -9.50 -6.62
CA PHE A 86 21.65 -8.35 -5.82
C PHE A 86 23.17 -8.29 -5.70
N ASP A 87 23.72 -7.08 -5.60
CA ASP A 87 25.17 -6.91 -5.42
C ASP A 87 25.64 -7.31 -4.02
N SER A 88 24.71 -7.31 -3.06
CA SER A 88 24.95 -7.69 -1.68
C SER A 88 23.68 -8.35 -1.13
N PRO A 89 23.82 -9.44 -0.37
CA PRO A 89 22.65 -10.16 0.14
C PRO A 89 21.80 -9.28 1.07
N LEU A 90 20.51 -9.59 1.12
CA LEU A 90 19.53 -8.97 1.99
C LEU A 90 19.00 -10.00 2.99
N ASN A 91 18.64 -9.55 4.18
CA ASN A 91 17.76 -10.30 5.07
C ASN A 91 16.28 -10.03 4.70
N GLY A 92 15.36 -10.73 5.36
CA GLY A 92 13.95 -10.60 5.04
C GLY A 92 13.34 -9.23 5.32
N LYS A 93 13.75 -8.57 6.40
CA LYS A 93 13.31 -7.20 6.72
C LYS A 93 13.79 -6.22 5.65
N GLU A 94 15.04 -6.35 5.23
CA GLU A 94 15.64 -5.50 4.21
C GLU A 94 14.93 -5.65 2.87
N TYR A 95 14.71 -6.89 2.42
CA TYR A 95 13.96 -7.17 1.19
C TYR A 95 12.53 -6.62 1.24
N SER A 96 11.82 -6.79 2.36
CA SER A 96 10.48 -6.22 2.54
C SER A 96 10.48 -4.70 2.48
N ARG A 97 11.47 -4.02 3.08
CA ARG A 97 11.59 -2.56 3.00
C ARG A 97 11.82 -2.10 1.56
N VAL A 98 12.71 -2.75 0.83
CA VAL A 98 13.00 -2.43 -0.58
C VAL A 98 11.73 -2.56 -1.44
N THR A 99 11.03 -3.70 -1.34
CA THR A 99 9.81 -3.96 -2.12
C THR A 99 8.65 -3.05 -1.73
N GLN A 100 8.47 -2.74 -0.45
CA GLN A 100 7.45 -1.78 0.00
C GLN A 100 7.77 -0.35 -0.44
N ALA A 101 9.05 0.06 -0.45
CA ALA A 101 9.46 1.36 -0.96
C ALA A 101 9.21 1.48 -2.47
N LEU A 102 9.45 0.43 -3.26
CA LEU A 102 9.09 0.40 -4.69
C LEU A 102 7.58 0.50 -4.89
N TYR A 103 6.80 -0.19 -4.05
CA TYR A 103 5.35 -0.18 -4.17
C TYR A 103 4.73 1.17 -3.78
N CYS A 104 5.28 1.87 -2.79
CA CYS A 104 4.75 3.15 -2.31
C CYS A 104 5.36 4.38 -2.97
N GLY A 105 6.50 4.22 -3.65
CA GLY A 105 7.23 5.33 -4.23
C GLY A 105 6.47 6.03 -5.36
N GLU A 106 7.02 7.16 -5.78
CA GLU A 106 6.44 7.97 -6.85
C GLU A 106 6.39 7.26 -8.21
N ASP A 107 7.36 6.40 -8.48
CA ASP A 107 7.45 5.71 -9.77
C ASP A 107 6.22 4.83 -9.98
N ASP A 108 5.47 5.10 -11.06
CA ASP A 108 4.27 4.35 -11.41
C ASP A 108 4.63 2.99 -12.05
N LEU A 109 5.23 2.10 -11.26
CA LEU A 109 5.70 0.78 -11.65
C LEU A 109 4.58 -0.27 -11.57
N PHE A 110 3.34 0.12 -11.89
CA PHE A 110 2.12 -0.70 -11.74
C PHE A 110 2.12 -2.00 -12.58
N TYR A 111 3.04 -2.13 -13.52
CA TYR A 111 3.17 -3.30 -14.41
C TYR A 111 4.21 -4.32 -13.93
N ALA A 112 4.73 -4.16 -12.70
CA ALA A 112 5.75 -5.02 -12.14
C ALA A 112 5.38 -5.52 -10.73
N ILE A 113 5.61 -6.82 -10.50
CA ILE A 113 5.52 -7.44 -9.18
C ILE A 113 6.90 -8.02 -8.83
N VAL A 114 7.48 -7.58 -7.73
CA VAL A 114 8.80 -8.02 -7.23
C VAL A 114 8.57 -8.95 -6.04
N ASN A 115 8.49 -10.26 -6.28
CA ASN A 115 7.88 -11.14 -5.28
C ASN A 115 8.72 -12.32 -4.83
N VAL A 116 9.53 -12.95 -5.68
CA VAL A 116 10.13 -14.25 -5.34
C VAL A 116 11.57 -14.09 -4.86
N PRO A 117 11.84 -13.86 -3.55
CA PRO A 117 13.19 -13.86 -3.00
C PRO A 117 13.75 -15.27 -3.02
N MET A 118 15.03 -15.40 -3.38
CA MET A 118 15.73 -16.67 -3.42
C MET A 118 17.13 -16.56 -2.83
N THR A 119 17.60 -17.69 -2.31
CA THR A 119 18.99 -17.89 -1.90
C THR A 119 19.89 -18.17 -3.10
N GLU A 120 21.20 -18.27 -2.88
CA GLU A 120 22.18 -18.58 -3.92
C GLU A 120 21.91 -19.93 -4.61
N ASN A 121 21.36 -20.89 -3.86
CA ASN A 121 21.05 -22.22 -4.36
C ASN A 121 19.67 -22.31 -5.04
N ASN A 122 19.06 -21.18 -5.41
CA ASN A 122 17.71 -21.11 -5.99
C ASN A 122 16.61 -21.70 -5.08
N GLN A 123 16.82 -21.68 -3.77
CA GLN A 123 15.77 -22.03 -2.81
C GLN A 123 14.85 -20.83 -2.66
N SER A 124 13.56 -21.03 -2.91
CA SER A 124 12.54 -20.03 -2.63
C SER A 124 12.47 -19.78 -1.14
N VAL A 125 12.57 -18.53 -0.79
CA VAL A 125 12.55 -18.10 0.61
C VAL A 125 11.14 -18.25 1.21
N SER A 126 10.09 -18.11 0.40
CA SER A 126 8.69 -18.27 0.83
C SER A 126 8.31 -19.73 1.12
N SER A 127 9.09 -20.72 0.66
CA SER A 127 8.93 -22.11 1.07
C SER A 127 9.56 -22.44 2.42
N VAL A 128 10.47 -21.59 2.92
CA VAL A 128 11.14 -21.80 4.22
C VAL A 128 10.33 -21.20 5.37
N THR A 129 9.74 -20.02 5.15
CA THR A 129 8.88 -19.35 6.13
C THR A 129 7.70 -18.65 5.46
N LYS A 130 6.57 -18.60 6.17
CA LYS A 130 5.41 -17.80 5.77
C LYS A 130 5.62 -16.31 5.97
N ASN A 131 6.52 -15.92 6.87
CA ASN A 131 6.83 -14.53 7.14
C ASN A 131 8.29 -14.25 6.82
N ILE A 132 8.51 -13.54 5.71
CA ILE A 132 9.87 -13.25 5.22
C ILE A 132 10.71 -12.52 6.27
N THR A 133 10.12 -11.69 7.13
CA THR A 133 10.85 -10.94 8.16
C THR A 133 11.48 -11.82 9.25
N ASP A 134 11.13 -13.10 9.30
CA ASP A 134 11.73 -14.08 10.21
C ASP A 134 13.16 -14.44 9.80
N ILE A 135 13.55 -14.12 8.57
CA ILE A 135 14.87 -14.40 8.02
C ILE A 135 15.81 -13.28 8.46
N LYS A 136 16.56 -13.56 9.51
CA LYS A 136 17.50 -12.60 10.12
C LYS A 136 18.84 -12.55 9.42
N GLU A 137 19.23 -13.65 8.79
CA GLU A 137 20.50 -13.75 8.05
C GLU A 137 20.36 -13.13 6.66
N GLN A 138 21.45 -12.54 6.17
CA GLN A 138 21.50 -11.96 4.83
C GLN A 138 21.71 -13.06 3.78
N THR A 139 20.64 -13.80 3.48
CA THR A 139 20.68 -14.98 2.59
C THR A 139 19.91 -14.77 1.28
N ILE A 140 19.16 -13.67 1.15
CA ILE A 140 18.41 -13.34 -0.07
C ILE A 140 19.38 -12.67 -1.04
N VAL A 141 19.76 -13.38 -2.10
CA VAL A 141 20.76 -12.89 -3.08
C VAL A 141 20.16 -12.53 -4.42
N LYS A 142 18.92 -12.95 -4.69
CA LYS A 142 18.26 -12.68 -5.96
C LYS A 142 16.73 -12.67 -5.81
N CYS A 143 16.04 -12.08 -6.78
CA CYS A 143 14.59 -12.10 -6.88
C CYS A 143 14.11 -12.35 -8.31
N ILE A 144 12.82 -12.66 -8.46
CA ILE A 144 12.13 -12.64 -9.77
C ILE A 144 11.29 -11.38 -9.90
N ILE A 145 11.48 -10.64 -10.99
CA ILE A 145 10.66 -9.51 -11.41
C ILE A 145 9.64 -10.01 -12.44
N LEU A 146 8.37 -10.00 -12.04
CA LEU A 146 7.26 -10.37 -12.88
C LEU A 146 6.72 -9.11 -13.57
N LEU A 147 6.99 -8.97 -14.86
CA LEU A 147 6.46 -7.88 -15.67
C LEU A 147 5.18 -8.34 -16.39
N TYR A 148 4.09 -7.56 -16.27
CA TYR A 148 2.87 -7.80 -17.04
C TYR A 148 3.11 -8.06 -18.55
N PRO A 149 3.98 -7.31 -19.24
CA PRO A 149 4.26 -7.55 -20.66
C PRO A 149 5.17 -8.75 -20.94
N ALA A 150 5.68 -9.48 -19.94
CA ALA A 150 6.49 -10.67 -20.21
C ALA A 150 5.66 -11.75 -20.94
N GLU A 151 6.26 -12.40 -21.94
CA GLU A 151 5.63 -13.51 -22.67
C GLU A 151 5.34 -14.69 -21.73
N GLY A 152 6.30 -15.00 -20.85
CA GLY A 152 6.21 -16.06 -19.85
C GLY A 152 5.53 -15.69 -18.54
N ILE A 153 4.80 -14.57 -18.45
CA ILE A 153 4.24 -14.09 -17.17
C ILE A 153 3.31 -15.11 -16.48
N ASN A 154 2.71 -16.02 -17.25
CA ASN A 154 1.81 -17.06 -16.75
C ASN A 154 2.53 -18.38 -16.46
N GLU A 155 3.83 -18.49 -16.75
CA GLU A 155 4.61 -19.68 -16.45
C GLU A 155 4.86 -19.77 -14.95
N GLN A 156 4.67 -20.97 -14.39
CA GLN A 156 4.80 -21.20 -12.95
C GLN A 156 6.16 -21.83 -12.62
N GLY A 157 6.70 -21.44 -11.46
CA GLY A 157 7.84 -22.13 -10.86
C GLY A 157 7.47 -23.52 -10.36
N ASP A 158 8.24 -24.52 -10.75
CA ASP A 158 8.19 -25.88 -10.20
C ASP A 158 9.05 -25.92 -8.94
N ILE A 159 8.41 -25.88 -7.78
CA ILE A 159 9.05 -25.88 -6.47
C ILE A 159 8.98 -27.29 -5.88
N ASP A 160 10.12 -27.85 -5.51
CA ASP A 160 10.16 -29.16 -4.85
C ASP A 160 9.82 -29.12 -3.36
N ASP A 161 9.73 -30.30 -2.74
CA ASP A 161 9.39 -30.46 -1.32
C ASP A 161 10.38 -29.77 -0.37
N GLN A 162 11.59 -29.46 -0.87
CA GLN A 162 12.65 -28.77 -0.13
C GLN A 162 12.69 -27.26 -0.45
N GLY A 163 11.81 -26.77 -1.32
CA GLY A 163 11.67 -25.36 -1.66
C GLY A 163 12.56 -24.88 -2.82
N TYR A 164 13.20 -25.77 -3.57
CA TYR A 164 14.05 -25.39 -4.71
C TYR A 164 13.25 -25.23 -5.99
N VAL A 165 13.53 -24.16 -6.74
CA VAL A 165 12.91 -23.89 -8.05
C VAL A 165 13.64 -24.68 -9.14
N LYS A 166 13.05 -25.76 -9.63
CA LYS A 166 13.67 -26.70 -10.58
C LYS A 166 13.78 -26.17 -12.00
N ASN A 167 12.76 -25.45 -12.46
CA ASN A 167 12.65 -24.95 -13.83
C ASN A 167 13.10 -23.48 -13.96
N LEU A 168 13.93 -22.97 -13.04
CA LEU A 168 14.33 -21.56 -13.07
C LEU A 168 15.04 -21.17 -14.38
N GLU A 169 15.89 -22.03 -14.92
CA GLU A 169 16.56 -21.80 -16.22
C GLU A 169 15.55 -21.70 -17.38
N ASP A 170 14.48 -22.50 -17.35
CA ASP A 170 13.44 -22.50 -18.38
C ASP A 170 12.61 -21.21 -18.31
N LEU A 171 12.43 -20.63 -17.12
CA LEU A 171 11.69 -19.39 -16.88
C LEU A 171 12.46 -18.12 -17.29
N LYS A 172 13.79 -18.17 -17.43
CA LYS A 172 14.62 -16.97 -17.67
C LYS A 172 14.25 -16.26 -18.97
N ASN A 173 14.23 -16.98 -20.10
CA ASN A 173 13.98 -16.37 -21.40
C ASN A 173 12.53 -15.86 -21.52
N PRO A 174 11.49 -16.64 -21.16
CA PRO A 174 10.11 -16.19 -21.26
C PRO A 174 9.79 -14.97 -20.37
N LEU A 175 10.38 -14.90 -19.17
CA LEU A 175 10.18 -13.74 -18.28
C LEU A 175 10.98 -12.50 -18.70
N ALA A 176 12.08 -12.67 -19.42
CA ALA A 176 12.88 -11.57 -19.97
C ALA A 176 12.40 -11.07 -21.34
N THR A 177 11.58 -11.86 -22.05
CA THR A 177 11.06 -11.51 -23.38
C THR A 177 9.73 -10.79 -23.28
N MET A 178 9.62 -9.62 -23.91
CA MET A 178 8.43 -8.77 -23.82
C MET A 178 7.51 -8.97 -25.02
N ASN A 179 6.23 -9.20 -24.74
CA ASN A 179 5.17 -9.07 -25.70
C ASN A 179 4.93 -7.57 -26.01
N GLU A 180 5.23 -7.16 -27.24
CA GLU A 180 5.18 -5.74 -27.64
C GLU A 180 3.76 -5.14 -27.59
N ASP A 181 2.71 -5.94 -27.80
CA ASP A 181 1.33 -5.46 -27.67
C ASP A 181 1.00 -5.10 -26.22
N LYS A 182 1.29 -6.02 -25.27
CA LYS A 182 1.13 -5.76 -23.83
C LYS A 182 1.99 -4.60 -23.35
N LYS A 183 3.23 -4.49 -23.84
CA LYS A 183 4.12 -3.36 -23.53
C LYS A 183 3.53 -2.05 -24.03
N SER A 184 2.97 -2.02 -25.24
CA SER A 184 2.26 -0.84 -25.74
C SER A 184 1.05 -0.50 -24.86
N THR A 185 0.29 -1.49 -24.39
CA THR A 185 -0.82 -1.29 -23.45
C THR A 185 -0.34 -0.63 -22.15
N VAL A 186 0.73 -1.14 -21.54
CA VAL A 186 1.33 -0.55 -20.33
C VAL A 186 1.71 0.92 -20.55
N LEU A 187 2.43 1.22 -21.63
CA LEU A 187 2.87 2.58 -21.92
C LEU A 187 1.68 3.53 -22.15
N LYS A 188 0.63 3.07 -22.84
CA LYS A 188 -0.61 3.84 -23.02
C LYS A 188 -1.33 4.08 -21.71
N MET A 189 -1.45 3.07 -20.85
CA MET A 189 -2.07 3.20 -19.53
C MET A 189 -1.29 4.16 -18.64
N GLN A 190 0.04 4.10 -18.65
CA GLN A 190 0.90 5.01 -17.91
C GLN A 190 0.70 6.47 -18.37
N GLN A 191 0.72 6.70 -19.70
CA GLN A 191 0.48 8.02 -20.27
C GLN A 191 -0.92 8.54 -19.93
N ALA A 192 -1.96 7.72 -20.13
CA ALA A 192 -3.35 8.09 -19.84
C ALA A 192 -3.56 8.43 -18.36
N SER A 193 -2.95 7.66 -17.45
CA SER A 193 -3.01 7.93 -16.01
C SER A 193 -2.41 9.29 -15.69
N GLU A 194 -1.22 9.58 -16.22
CA GLU A 194 -0.53 10.84 -16.00
C GLU A 194 -1.30 12.04 -16.60
N GLU A 195 -1.88 11.90 -17.79
CA GLU A 195 -2.74 12.92 -18.40
C GLU A 195 -3.98 13.21 -17.56
N ILE A 196 -4.64 12.18 -17.03
CA ILE A 196 -5.80 12.33 -16.14
C ILE A 196 -5.39 13.07 -14.86
N LEU A 197 -4.34 12.62 -14.17
CA LEU A 197 -3.90 13.22 -12.91
C LEU A 197 -3.46 14.68 -13.10
N ASN A 198 -2.72 14.97 -14.16
CA ASN A 198 -2.30 16.34 -14.48
C ASN A 198 -3.50 17.24 -14.81
N LYS A 199 -4.50 16.71 -15.52
CA LYS A 199 -5.74 17.43 -15.81
C LYS A 199 -6.52 17.77 -14.54
N VAL A 200 -6.64 16.83 -13.60
CA VAL A 200 -7.31 17.08 -12.31
C VAL A 200 -6.62 18.21 -11.55
N VAL A 201 -5.29 18.20 -11.49
CA VAL A 201 -4.53 19.27 -10.82
C VAL A 201 -4.65 20.61 -11.57
N SER A 202 -4.69 20.61 -12.91
CA SER A 202 -4.82 21.84 -13.70
C SER A 202 -6.21 22.49 -13.61
N ASP A 203 -7.25 21.67 -13.47
CA ASP A 203 -8.64 22.11 -13.37
C ASP A 203 -9.00 22.59 -11.94
N MET A 204 -8.16 22.30 -10.96
CA MET A 204 -8.33 22.74 -9.57
C MET A 204 -8.18 24.28 -9.44
N PRO A 205 -9.07 24.96 -8.69
CA PRO A 205 -8.93 26.39 -8.41
C PRO A 205 -7.58 26.73 -7.75
N LYS A 206 -6.90 27.75 -8.29
CA LYS A 206 -5.51 28.08 -7.90
C LYS A 206 -5.40 28.58 -6.47
N GLU A 207 -6.44 29.24 -5.98
CA GLU A 207 -6.55 29.81 -4.64
C GLU A 207 -6.76 28.77 -3.54
N TYR A 208 -7.02 27.51 -3.89
CA TYR A 208 -7.22 26.46 -2.89
C TYR A 208 -5.94 26.23 -2.07
N GLY A 209 -6.11 26.31 -0.75
CA GLY A 209 -5.12 25.79 0.22
C GLY A 209 -5.14 24.26 0.27
N LYS A 210 -4.31 23.67 1.15
CA LYS A 210 -4.13 22.21 1.23
C LYS A 210 -5.44 21.45 1.43
N LYS A 211 -6.28 21.87 2.38
CA LYS A 211 -7.53 21.17 2.71
C LYS A 211 -8.52 21.23 1.55
N GLN A 212 -8.73 22.41 0.98
CA GLN A 212 -9.67 22.59 -0.14
C GLN A 212 -9.23 21.80 -1.38
N ALA A 213 -7.93 21.74 -1.66
CA ALA A 213 -7.37 20.94 -2.74
C ALA A 213 -7.63 19.44 -2.52
N ILE A 214 -7.38 18.94 -1.31
CA ILE A 214 -7.68 17.54 -0.97
C ILE A 214 -9.18 17.25 -1.04
N ASP A 215 -10.03 18.12 -0.51
CA ASP A 215 -11.49 17.98 -0.62
C ASP A 215 -11.94 17.91 -2.11
N TYR A 216 -11.33 18.73 -2.98
CA TYR A 216 -11.55 18.69 -4.42
C TYR A 216 -11.11 17.36 -5.04
N PHE A 217 -9.94 16.84 -4.67
CA PHE A 217 -9.45 15.54 -5.16
C PHE A 217 -10.34 14.38 -4.69
N LEU A 218 -10.74 14.38 -3.41
CA LEU A 218 -11.64 13.36 -2.87
C LEU A 218 -13.00 13.37 -3.58
N ASP A 219 -13.58 14.55 -3.83
CA ASP A 219 -14.83 14.69 -4.59
C ASP A 219 -14.68 14.24 -6.06
N TRP A 220 -13.54 14.55 -6.69
CA TRP A 220 -13.24 14.04 -8.03
C TRP A 220 -13.15 12.51 -8.02
N MET A 221 -12.41 11.93 -7.08
CA MET A 221 -12.26 10.47 -6.95
C MET A 221 -13.59 9.78 -6.70
N ASP A 222 -14.45 10.32 -5.83
CA ASP A 222 -15.79 9.78 -5.55
C ASP A 222 -16.69 9.73 -6.80
N LYS A 223 -16.48 10.64 -7.75
CA LYS A 223 -17.25 10.73 -9.00
C LYS A 223 -16.70 9.87 -10.14
N ASN A 224 -15.40 9.58 -10.12
CA ASN A 224 -14.70 8.97 -11.24
C ASN A 224 -14.17 7.56 -10.94
N LEU A 225 -14.08 7.17 -9.67
CA LEU A 225 -13.63 5.86 -9.24
C LEU A 225 -14.76 5.08 -8.57
N ILE A 226 -14.88 3.81 -8.93
CA ILE A 226 -15.75 2.85 -8.27
C ILE A 226 -14.89 2.01 -7.34
N LEU A 227 -15.26 1.98 -6.06
CA LEU A 227 -14.60 1.13 -5.06
C LEU A 227 -14.95 -0.33 -5.33
N ASP A 228 -13.95 -1.12 -5.72
CA ASP A 228 -14.08 -2.58 -5.77
C ASP A 228 -13.77 -3.16 -4.38
N SER A 229 -14.81 -3.60 -3.67
CA SER A 229 -14.69 -4.31 -2.41
C SER A 229 -14.58 -5.83 -2.57
N ASP A 230 -14.87 -6.36 -3.76
CA ASP A 230 -15.06 -7.79 -4.03
C ASP A 230 -13.75 -8.47 -4.46
N THR A 231 -12.74 -7.70 -4.86
CA THR A 231 -11.45 -8.21 -5.37
C THR A 231 -10.49 -8.72 -4.30
N MET A 232 -10.68 -8.42 -3.01
CA MET A 232 -9.91 -9.06 -1.93
C MET A 232 -10.43 -10.45 -1.54
N GLU A 233 -11.71 -10.78 -1.78
CA GLU A 233 -12.30 -12.05 -1.36
C GLU A 233 -12.26 -13.15 -2.46
N ASN A 234 -11.75 -12.85 -3.65
CA ASN A 234 -11.81 -13.75 -4.81
C ASN A 234 -10.46 -14.06 -5.48
N THR A 235 -9.32 -13.78 -4.84
CA THR A 235 -8.00 -14.11 -5.40
C THR A 235 -7.84 -15.61 -5.69
N ASP A 236 -8.52 -16.47 -4.94
CA ASP A 236 -8.55 -17.93 -5.14
C ASP A 236 -9.21 -18.36 -6.47
N LYS A 237 -9.90 -17.44 -7.16
CA LYS A 237 -10.50 -17.68 -8.48
C LYS A 237 -9.64 -17.20 -9.66
N LEU A 238 -8.53 -16.52 -9.39
CA LEU A 238 -7.63 -16.04 -10.44
C LEU A 238 -6.74 -17.18 -10.91
N SER A 239 -6.75 -17.45 -12.20
CA SER A 239 -6.14 -18.66 -12.78
C SER A 239 -4.67 -18.48 -13.16
N ASN A 240 -4.22 -17.25 -13.37
CA ASN A 240 -2.86 -16.94 -13.81
C ASN A 240 -2.46 -15.48 -13.49
N MET A 241 -1.18 -15.16 -13.66
CA MET A 241 -0.62 -13.85 -13.30
C MET A 241 -1.12 -12.70 -14.17
N THR A 242 -1.46 -12.95 -15.45
CA THR A 242 -2.09 -11.93 -16.31
C THR A 242 -3.42 -11.48 -15.70
N GLU A 243 -4.25 -12.41 -15.24
CA GLU A 243 -5.50 -12.07 -14.55
C GLU A 243 -5.27 -11.37 -13.21
N VAL A 244 -4.21 -11.71 -12.47
CA VAL A 244 -3.83 -11.00 -11.23
C VAL A 244 -3.54 -9.54 -11.52
N PHE A 245 -2.81 -9.24 -12.60
CA PHE A 245 -2.57 -7.85 -13.00
C PHE A 245 -3.86 -7.13 -13.37
N GLU A 246 -4.62 -7.69 -14.32
CA GLU A 246 -5.77 -7.03 -14.94
C GLU A 246 -6.97 -6.88 -14.00
N LYS A 247 -7.19 -7.84 -13.10
CA LYS A 247 -8.40 -7.88 -12.25
C LYS A 247 -8.17 -7.41 -10.82
N ASN A 248 -6.92 -7.18 -10.40
CA ASN A 248 -6.62 -6.84 -9.01
C ASN A 248 -5.47 -5.82 -8.88
N TYR A 249 -4.30 -6.12 -9.45
CA TYR A 249 -3.10 -5.32 -9.18
C TYR A 249 -3.22 -3.89 -9.72
N PHE A 250 -3.77 -3.71 -10.92
CA PHE A 250 -3.96 -2.38 -11.52
C PHE A 250 -4.95 -1.51 -10.73
N GLU A 251 -5.98 -2.11 -10.13
CA GLU A 251 -6.94 -1.40 -9.27
C GLU A 251 -6.30 -0.91 -7.96
N GLY A 252 -5.20 -1.53 -7.55
CA GLY A 252 -4.38 -1.13 -6.40
C GLY A 252 -3.29 -0.12 -6.71
N CYS A 253 -3.16 0.33 -7.97
CA CYS A 253 -2.14 1.27 -8.44
C CYS A 253 -2.76 2.57 -8.97
N THR A 254 -1.95 3.56 -9.35
CA THR A 254 -2.46 4.80 -9.96
C THR A 254 -3.08 4.59 -11.33
N SER A 255 -2.73 3.50 -12.02
CA SER A 255 -3.39 3.04 -13.25
C SER A 255 -4.90 2.85 -13.13
N CYS A 256 -5.43 2.71 -11.91
CA CYS A 256 -6.86 2.56 -11.64
C CYS A 256 -7.72 3.70 -12.19
N VAL A 257 -7.14 4.90 -12.40
CA VAL A 257 -7.85 6.05 -12.95
C VAL A 257 -8.24 5.89 -14.42
N VAL A 258 -7.58 4.99 -15.16
CA VAL A 258 -7.87 4.75 -16.59
C VAL A 258 -9.22 4.05 -16.76
N GLU A 259 -9.46 3.01 -15.96
CA GLU A 259 -10.69 2.20 -16.01
C GLU A 259 -11.75 2.67 -15.00
N GLY A 260 -11.40 3.64 -14.14
CA GLY A 260 -12.34 4.19 -13.14
C GLY A 260 -12.72 3.19 -12.04
N LYS A 261 -11.85 2.22 -11.75
CA LYS A 261 -12.12 1.15 -10.78
C LYS A 261 -10.90 0.91 -9.90
N ALA A 262 -11.08 0.99 -8.59
CA ALA A 262 -9.98 1.01 -7.64
C ALA A 262 -10.32 0.27 -6.35
N VAL A 263 -9.32 -0.36 -5.74
CA VAL A 263 -9.37 -0.81 -4.34
C VAL A 263 -8.86 0.30 -3.43
N ALA A 264 -9.01 0.16 -2.10
CA ALA A 264 -8.62 1.20 -1.14
C ALA A 264 -7.18 1.72 -1.32
N THR A 265 -6.23 0.83 -1.68
CA THR A 265 -4.84 1.20 -1.96
C THR A 265 -4.68 2.05 -3.22
N GLY A 266 -5.47 1.78 -4.27
CA GLY A 266 -5.49 2.61 -5.47
C GLY A 266 -5.95 4.03 -5.17
N TYR A 267 -6.99 4.19 -4.34
CA TYR A 267 -7.42 5.51 -3.85
C TYR A 267 -6.28 6.24 -3.13
N SER A 268 -5.59 5.57 -2.20
CA SER A 268 -4.48 6.17 -1.47
C SER A 268 -3.33 6.61 -2.38
N LYS A 269 -2.97 5.80 -3.38
CA LYS A 269 -1.92 6.15 -4.36
C LYS A 269 -2.32 7.34 -5.22
N VAL A 270 -3.55 7.35 -5.75
CA VAL A 270 -4.06 8.46 -6.57
C VAL A 270 -4.08 9.75 -5.77
N LEU A 271 -4.61 9.74 -4.54
CA LEU A 271 -4.64 10.93 -3.70
C LEU A 271 -3.22 11.42 -3.37
N THR A 272 -2.30 10.51 -3.06
CA THR A 272 -0.89 10.86 -2.79
C THR A 272 -0.26 11.56 -4.00
N ARG A 273 -0.45 11.03 -5.21
CA ARG A 273 0.08 11.64 -6.45
C ARG A 273 -0.57 12.99 -6.75
N LEU A 274 -1.89 13.14 -6.59
CA LEU A 274 -2.58 14.42 -6.78
C LEU A 274 -2.09 15.48 -5.80
N CYS A 275 -1.95 15.14 -4.51
CA CYS A 275 -1.39 16.03 -3.49
C CYS A 275 0.02 16.50 -3.87
N ASN A 276 0.91 15.56 -4.18
CA ASN A 276 2.30 15.86 -4.50
C ASN A 276 2.44 16.73 -5.75
N LYS A 277 1.66 16.47 -6.81
CA LYS A 277 1.57 17.33 -8.01
C LYS A 277 1.01 18.71 -7.71
N ALA A 278 0.13 18.82 -6.72
CA ALA A 278 -0.48 20.07 -6.30
C ALA A 278 0.34 20.85 -5.26
N GLY A 279 1.57 20.44 -4.96
CA GLY A 279 2.40 21.12 -3.97
C GLY A 279 1.97 20.88 -2.53
N ILE A 280 1.49 19.67 -2.26
CA ILE A 280 1.15 19.17 -0.93
C ILE A 280 1.99 17.92 -0.70
N SER A 281 3.02 18.00 0.15
CA SER A 281 3.78 16.81 0.52
C SER A 281 2.85 15.79 1.17
N ALA A 282 2.74 14.64 0.53
CA ALA A 282 1.93 13.51 0.93
C ALA A 282 2.70 12.21 0.72
N HIS A 283 2.46 11.24 1.59
CA HIS A 283 2.95 9.87 1.44
C HIS A 283 1.90 8.88 1.96
N MET A 284 1.97 7.64 1.49
CA MET A 284 1.11 6.58 2.02
C MET A 284 1.58 6.11 3.39
N THR A 285 0.64 5.73 4.25
CA THR A 285 0.87 5.01 5.49
C THR A 285 0.24 3.63 5.39
N ILE A 286 1.06 2.58 5.56
CA ILE A 286 0.61 1.17 5.51
C ILE A 286 0.56 0.57 6.91
N GLY A 287 -0.43 -0.28 7.14
CA GLY A 287 -0.60 -0.98 8.40
C GLY A 287 -1.76 -1.97 8.36
N SER A 288 -2.18 -2.42 9.52
CA SER A 288 -3.30 -3.33 9.70
C SER A 288 -4.46 -2.61 10.39
N TRP A 289 -5.63 -2.60 9.75
CA TRP A 289 -6.84 -1.96 10.28
C TRP A 289 -7.61 -2.94 11.18
N LYS A 290 -7.51 -2.77 12.50
CA LYS A 290 -8.12 -3.66 13.50
C LYS A 290 -7.98 -5.13 13.11
N TYR A 291 -9.12 -5.80 12.88
CA TYR A 291 -9.24 -7.21 12.51
C TYR A 291 -9.46 -7.43 10.99
N SER A 292 -9.46 -6.35 10.19
CA SER A 292 -9.78 -6.37 8.75
C SER A 292 -8.55 -6.56 7.84
N GLY A 293 -7.36 -6.78 8.41
CA GLY A 293 -6.14 -6.99 7.64
C GLY A 293 -5.48 -5.70 7.17
N SER A 294 -4.65 -5.80 6.12
CA SER A 294 -3.85 -4.70 5.61
C SER A 294 -4.72 -3.55 5.08
N TYR A 295 -4.28 -2.32 5.33
CA TYR A 295 -4.97 -1.12 4.88
C TYR A 295 -3.98 0.03 4.68
N THR A 296 -4.40 1.05 3.93
CA THR A 296 -3.57 2.21 3.62
C THR A 296 -4.32 3.51 3.88
N LEU A 297 -3.59 4.52 4.34
CA LEU A 297 -4.05 5.90 4.49
C LEU A 297 -3.08 6.83 3.76
N VAL A 298 -3.49 8.06 3.46
CA VAL A 298 -2.59 9.12 3.00
C VAL A 298 -2.25 10.03 4.18
N ASN A 299 -0.98 10.30 4.40
CA ASN A 299 -0.52 11.21 5.45
C ASN A 299 -0.04 12.53 4.83
N VAL A 300 -0.51 13.64 5.40
CA VAL A 300 -0.19 15.00 5.00
C VAL A 300 0.12 15.85 6.22
N ASP A 301 1.16 16.68 6.13
CA ASP A 301 1.44 17.69 7.15
C ASP A 301 0.63 18.99 6.93
N PHE A 302 -0.13 19.34 7.97
CA PHE A 302 -0.85 20.60 8.10
C PHE A 302 -0.23 21.46 9.20
N GLU A 303 0.82 22.21 8.85
CA GLU A 303 1.52 23.15 9.76
C GLU A 303 2.09 22.45 11.01
N GLY A 304 2.79 21.34 10.81
CA GLY A 304 3.39 20.54 11.88
C GLY A 304 2.43 19.53 12.53
N LYS A 305 1.21 19.41 12.02
CA LYS A 305 0.24 18.38 12.44
C LYS A 305 0.10 17.35 11.34
N GLN A 306 0.37 16.09 11.69
CA GLN A 306 0.11 14.96 10.81
C GLN A 306 -1.40 14.72 10.72
N VAL A 307 -1.88 14.52 9.51
CA VAL A 307 -3.28 14.27 9.20
C VAL A 307 -3.34 13.05 8.30
N TYR A 308 -4.03 12.02 8.76
CA TYR A 308 -4.25 10.80 7.99
C TYR A 308 -5.59 10.87 7.27
N ILE A 309 -5.65 10.34 6.05
CA ILE A 309 -6.80 10.47 5.17
C ILE A 309 -7.17 9.09 4.65
N ASP A 310 -8.40 8.64 4.95
CA ASP A 310 -9.03 7.51 4.26
C ASP A 310 -9.55 8.01 2.91
N ALA A 311 -8.69 7.90 1.88
CA ALA A 311 -8.99 8.35 0.53
C ALA A 311 -10.21 7.61 -0.06
N SER A 312 -10.35 6.32 0.25
CA SER A 312 -11.42 5.46 -0.26
C SER A 312 -12.78 5.66 0.42
N GLY A 313 -12.78 6.17 1.66
CA GLY A 313 -13.97 6.21 2.50
C GLY A 313 -14.48 4.83 2.94
N CYS A 314 -13.74 3.75 2.67
CA CYS A 314 -14.10 2.37 3.04
C CYS A 314 -14.30 2.22 4.56
N LYS A 315 -13.58 3.00 5.37
CA LYS A 315 -13.66 2.95 6.83
C LYS A 315 -14.53 4.04 7.42
N LYS A 316 -15.36 4.71 6.63
CA LYS A 316 -16.25 5.79 7.10
C LYS A 316 -17.11 5.37 8.30
N ASP A 317 -17.60 4.13 8.35
CA ASP A 317 -18.45 3.67 9.46
C ASP A 317 -17.66 3.53 10.78
N ASP A 318 -16.40 3.08 10.69
CA ASP A 318 -15.46 3.05 11.80
C ASP A 318 -15.03 4.46 12.23
N LEU A 319 -15.04 5.41 11.29
CA LEU A 319 -14.57 6.79 11.45
C LEU A 319 -15.68 7.82 11.65
N TRP A 320 -16.92 7.36 11.86
CA TRP A 320 -18.09 8.22 12.06
C TRP A 320 -18.35 9.21 10.91
N ASN A 321 -18.22 8.73 9.68
CA ASN A 321 -18.36 9.46 8.42
C ASN A 321 -17.29 10.53 8.18
N GLN A 322 -16.14 10.41 8.84
CA GLN A 322 -14.98 11.26 8.57
C GLN A 322 -14.00 10.54 7.65
N ARG A 323 -13.32 11.32 6.79
CA ARG A 323 -12.16 10.87 6.01
C ARG A 323 -10.85 11.39 6.57
N TYR A 324 -10.86 12.55 7.25
CA TYR A 324 -9.67 13.06 7.93
C TYR A 324 -9.59 12.55 9.37
N ILE A 325 -8.43 12.02 9.72
CA ILE A 325 -8.18 11.22 10.92
C ILE A 325 -6.98 11.84 11.64
N SER A 326 -7.14 12.10 12.95
CA SER A 326 -6.04 12.52 13.79
C SER A 326 -5.13 11.35 14.17
N ASP A 327 -3.90 11.62 14.59
CA ASP A 327 -2.97 10.60 15.11
C ASP A 327 -3.62 9.69 16.16
N THR A 328 -4.40 10.28 17.08
CA THR A 328 -5.08 9.52 18.14
C THR A 328 -6.13 8.58 17.58
N LEU A 329 -6.93 9.02 16.60
CA LEU A 329 -7.95 8.18 16.00
C LEU A 329 -7.33 7.12 15.09
N MET A 330 -6.25 7.46 14.37
CA MET A 330 -5.47 6.52 13.57
C MET A 330 -4.91 5.42 14.46
N ALA A 331 -4.18 5.75 15.53
CA ALA A 331 -3.56 4.77 16.43
C ALA A 331 -4.56 3.87 17.17
N ARG A 332 -5.83 4.29 17.29
CA ARG A 332 -6.92 3.47 17.85
C ARG A 332 -7.46 2.43 16.87
N ASN A 333 -7.36 2.68 15.56
CA ASN A 333 -7.97 1.85 14.53
C ASN A 333 -6.95 1.08 13.69
N MET A 334 -5.71 1.57 13.59
CA MET A 334 -4.70 1.04 12.69
C MET A 334 -3.36 0.88 13.41
N THR A 335 -2.79 -0.31 13.29
CA THR A 335 -1.40 -0.57 13.67
C THR A 335 -0.52 -0.32 12.45
N ILE A 336 0.25 0.76 12.46
CA ILE A 336 1.21 1.07 11.39
C ILE A 336 2.26 -0.05 11.31
N SER A 337 2.67 -0.41 10.10
CA SER A 337 3.75 -1.37 9.88
C SER A 337 5.03 -0.91 10.60
N ASP A 338 5.61 -1.81 11.39
CA ASP A 338 6.87 -1.61 12.09
C ASP A 338 8.10 -1.86 11.22
N LEU A 339 7.89 -2.23 9.95
CA LEU A 339 8.94 -2.61 9.01
C LEU A 339 10.01 -1.51 8.85
N PHE A 340 9.58 -0.25 8.89
CA PHE A 340 10.44 0.94 8.74
C PHE A 340 10.75 1.65 10.07
N ASN A 341 10.37 1.06 11.22
CA ASN A 341 10.77 1.58 12.50
C ASN A 341 12.20 1.10 12.82
N ASP A 342 13.04 2.03 13.27
CA ASP A 342 14.35 1.69 13.81
C ASP A 342 14.14 0.80 15.03
N GLU A 343 14.77 -0.39 15.03
CA GLU A 343 14.88 -1.19 16.25
C GLU A 343 15.74 -0.38 17.22
N LYS A 344 15.10 0.17 18.26
CA LYS A 344 15.79 0.88 19.34
C LYS A 344 16.56 -0.06 20.25
#